data_AF-A0A520CRB8-F1
#
_entry.id   AF-A0A520CRB8-F1
#
_cell.length_a   1.000
_cell.length_b   1.000
_cell.length_c   1.000
_cell.angle_alpha   90.00
_cell.angle_beta   90.00
_cell.angle_gamma   90.00
#
_symmetry.space_group_name_H-M   'P 1'
#
loop_
_entity.id
_entity.type
_entity.pdbx_description
1 polymer ?
#
loop_
_entity_poly.entity_id
_entity_poly.type
_entity_poly.pdbx_seq_one_letter_code
_entity_poly.pdbx_strand_id
1 'polypeptide(L)'
;VVAVPSLFMNLTIVTDLCSIGTLFAFVLVCAGVLVLQNRPDVQRGKFKIPYVNSKFIVPIAFIAAVAFAFTQYGKETKAFLLNSPKTVTTVNFVTSLNGDELKIVREEIVKNAAPEIMLADKIDAESYLSALPGDRYEQFISASKISFEKKYESGWSLFKHKIPMWIFLIICLMICYYCITHNLSLIPVLGLISCLYMMCELGISNWIGFGIWLVVGLVVYFAYGYKHSKLAQEV
;
A
#
# COMPACT_ATOMS: atom_id res chain seq x y z
N VAL A 1 -6.47 9.02 -24.02
CA VAL A 1 -6.47 9.97 -22.88
C VAL A 1 -5.21 9.83 -22.03
N VAL A 2 -4.83 8.63 -21.57
CA VAL A 2 -3.61 8.40 -20.76
C VAL A 2 -2.28 8.69 -21.49
N ALA A 3 -2.26 8.60 -22.83
CA ALA A 3 -1.09 8.91 -23.64
C ALA A 3 -0.66 10.38 -23.62
N VAL A 4 -1.57 11.31 -23.28
CA VAL A 4 -1.26 12.75 -23.25
C VAL A 4 -0.47 13.11 -21.99
N PRO A 5 -0.88 12.72 -20.76
CA PRO A 5 -0.05 12.91 -19.58
C PRO A 5 1.31 12.20 -19.64
N SER A 6 1.42 11.03 -20.28
CA SER A 6 2.72 10.32 -20.40
C SER A 6 3.77 11.05 -21.23
N LEU A 7 3.38 12.04 -22.05
CA LEU A 7 4.33 12.91 -22.75
C LEU A 7 4.98 13.95 -21.82
N PHE A 8 4.34 14.27 -20.69
CA PHE A 8 4.77 15.35 -19.78
C PHE A 8 5.10 14.85 -18.36
N MET A 9 4.81 13.58 -18.07
CA MET A 9 5.01 12.96 -16.75
C MET A 9 5.85 11.69 -16.86
N ASN A 10 6.46 11.29 -15.76
CA ASN A 10 7.21 10.03 -15.67
C ASN A 10 6.28 8.84 -15.97
N LEU A 11 6.72 7.93 -16.85
CA LEU A 11 5.95 6.77 -17.28
C LEU A 11 5.51 5.87 -16.11
N THR A 12 6.35 5.72 -15.09
CA THR A 12 6.04 4.95 -13.88
C THR A 12 4.83 5.53 -13.15
N ILE A 13 4.78 6.85 -12.97
CA ILE A 13 3.66 7.53 -12.28
C ILE A 13 2.37 7.34 -13.07
N VAL A 14 2.40 7.49 -14.40
CA VAL A 14 1.19 7.32 -15.23
C VAL A 14 0.71 5.87 -15.22
N THR A 15 1.63 4.92 -15.19
CA THR A 15 1.31 3.48 -15.12
C THR A 15 0.68 3.11 -13.78
N ASP A 16 1.25 3.61 -12.67
CA ASP A 16 0.70 3.43 -11.33
C ASP A 16 -0.69 4.06 -11.19
N LEU A 17 -0.88 5.25 -11.78
CA LEU A 17 -2.16 5.97 -11.80
C LEU A 17 -3.23 5.22 -12.62
N CYS A 18 -2.84 4.56 -13.70
CA CYS A 18 -3.72 3.70 -14.48
C CYS A 18 -4.11 2.45 -13.69
N SER A 19 -3.14 1.79 -13.06
CA SER A 19 -3.35 0.57 -12.26
C SER A 19 -4.28 0.81 -11.07
N ILE A 20 -4.09 1.91 -10.33
CA ILE A 20 -5.00 2.25 -9.22
C ILE A 20 -6.41 2.57 -9.72
N GLY A 21 -6.55 3.19 -10.90
CA GLY A 21 -7.84 3.49 -11.51
C GLY A 21 -8.61 2.22 -11.92
N THR A 22 -7.94 1.22 -12.49
CA THR A 22 -8.59 -0.05 -12.85
C THR A 22 -9.00 -0.83 -11.60
N LEU A 23 -8.13 -0.92 -10.60
CA LEU A 23 -8.45 -1.55 -9.31
C LEU A 23 -9.64 -0.86 -8.63
N PHE A 24 -9.68 0.48 -8.63
CA PHE A 24 -10.79 1.24 -8.07
C PHE A 24 -12.11 0.99 -8.82
N ALA A 25 -12.09 0.93 -10.15
CA ALA A 25 -13.27 0.60 -10.94
C ALA A 25 -13.79 -0.82 -10.60
N PHE A 26 -12.90 -1.81 -10.44
CA PHE A 26 -13.28 -3.15 -10.00
C PHE A 26 -13.89 -3.15 -8.60
N VAL A 27 -13.30 -2.39 -7.66
CA VAL A 27 -13.86 -2.21 -6.31
C VAL A 27 -15.30 -1.67 -6.38
N LEU A 28 -15.54 -0.63 -7.18
CA LEU A 28 -16.89 -0.06 -7.35
C LEU A 28 -17.87 -1.05 -7.99
N VAL A 29 -17.43 -1.82 -8.99
CA VAL A 29 -18.26 -2.84 -9.63
C VAL A 29 -18.61 -3.96 -8.65
N CYS A 30 -17.64 -4.51 -7.92
CA CYS A 30 -17.87 -5.55 -6.92
C CYS A 30 -18.78 -5.04 -5.80
N ALA A 31 -18.54 -3.83 -5.28
CA ALA A 31 -19.41 -3.21 -4.29
C ALA A 31 -20.83 -3.00 -4.82
N GLY A 32 -20.99 -2.54 -6.06
CA GLY A 32 -22.28 -2.35 -6.72
C GLY A 32 -23.08 -3.66 -6.86
N VAL A 33 -22.41 -4.76 -7.23
CA VAL A 33 -23.04 -6.10 -7.29
C VAL A 33 -23.54 -6.53 -5.91
N LEU A 34 -22.75 -6.31 -4.85
CA LEU A 34 -23.14 -6.64 -3.48
C LEU A 34 -24.33 -5.80 -2.99
N VAL A 35 -24.37 -4.52 -3.34
CA VAL A 35 -25.50 -3.63 -3.02
C VAL A 35 -26.78 -4.06 -3.75
N LEU A 36 -26.67 -4.47 -5.03
CA LEU A 36 -27.83 -4.91 -5.82
C LEU A 36 -28.35 -6.29 -5.43
N GLN A 37 -27.51 -7.17 -4.87
CA GLN A 37 -27.88 -8.54 -4.54
C GLN A 37 -29.06 -8.64 -3.56
N ASN A 38 -29.16 -7.69 -2.63
CA ASN A 38 -30.17 -7.68 -1.57
C ASN A 38 -31.37 -6.76 -1.88
N ARG A 39 -31.43 -6.19 -3.08
CA ARG A 39 -32.57 -5.39 -3.52
C ARG A 39 -33.65 -6.29 -4.16
N PRO A 40 -34.88 -6.34 -3.61
CA PRO A 40 -35.96 -7.20 -4.10
C PRO A 40 -36.63 -6.66 -5.38
N ASP A 41 -36.47 -5.38 -5.68
CA ASP A 41 -37.10 -4.63 -6.77
C ASP A 41 -36.35 -4.71 -8.11
N VAL A 42 -35.19 -5.37 -8.15
CA VAL A 42 -34.31 -5.40 -9.33
C VAL A 42 -34.66 -6.59 -10.23
N GLN A 43 -35.00 -6.30 -11.51
CA GLN A 43 -35.19 -7.34 -12.52
C GLN A 43 -33.87 -8.08 -12.78
N ARG A 44 -33.82 -9.38 -12.47
CA ARG A 44 -32.62 -10.20 -12.63
C ARG A 44 -32.50 -10.71 -14.07
N GLY A 45 -31.30 -10.61 -14.64
CA GLY A 45 -31.00 -11.13 -15.98
C GLY A 45 -31.08 -12.66 -16.06
N LYS A 46 -31.06 -13.19 -17.31
CA LYS A 46 -31.14 -14.64 -17.58
C LYS A 46 -29.90 -15.42 -17.09
N PHE A 47 -28.76 -14.75 -16.95
CA PHE A 47 -27.49 -15.36 -16.53
C PHE A 47 -27.45 -15.56 -15.01
N LYS A 48 -27.22 -16.80 -14.57
CA LYS A 48 -27.09 -17.16 -13.15
C LYS A 48 -25.62 -17.50 -12.85
N ILE A 49 -25.03 -16.77 -11.91
CA ILE A 49 -23.70 -17.09 -11.39
C ILE A 49 -23.81 -18.17 -10.30
N PRO A 50 -22.81 -19.06 -10.16
CA PRO A 50 -22.73 -19.98 -9.03
C PRO A 50 -22.63 -19.15 -7.74
N TYR A 51 -23.60 -19.34 -6.84
CA TYR A 51 -23.66 -18.64 -5.56
C TYR A 51 -23.02 -19.50 -4.47
N VAL A 52 -22.01 -18.95 -3.82
CA VAL A 52 -21.42 -19.49 -2.59
C VAL A 52 -21.58 -18.43 -1.50
N ASN A 53 -22.09 -18.82 -0.34
CA ASN A 53 -22.35 -17.88 0.75
C ASN A 53 -21.04 -17.53 1.48
N SER A 54 -20.76 -16.23 1.58
CA SER A 54 -19.57 -15.70 2.27
C SER A 54 -19.66 -15.68 3.79
N LYS A 55 -20.84 -15.91 4.37
CA LYS A 55 -21.17 -15.73 5.80
C LYS A 55 -20.12 -16.27 6.78
N PHE A 56 -19.62 -17.48 6.53
CA PHE A 56 -18.60 -18.12 7.38
C PHE A 56 -17.22 -18.12 6.75
N ILE A 57 -17.14 -18.24 5.41
CA ILE A 57 -15.88 -18.37 4.69
C ILE A 57 -15.01 -17.12 4.90
N VAL A 58 -15.59 -15.93 4.73
CA VAL A 58 -14.82 -14.67 4.80
C VAL A 58 -14.36 -14.36 6.23
N PRO A 59 -15.21 -14.43 7.27
CA PRO A 59 -14.76 -14.21 8.64
C PRO A 59 -13.73 -15.24 9.12
N ILE A 60 -13.90 -16.53 8.80
CA ILE A 60 -12.93 -17.57 9.15
C ILE A 60 -11.59 -17.30 8.46
N ALA A 61 -11.60 -16.97 7.17
CA ALA A 61 -10.39 -16.62 6.44
C ALA A 61 -9.70 -15.38 7.03
N PHE A 62 -10.46 -14.36 7.43
CA PHE A 62 -9.91 -13.16 8.07
C PHE A 62 -9.27 -13.48 9.43
N ILE A 63 -9.94 -14.26 10.29
CA ILE A 63 -9.39 -14.69 11.58
C ILE A 63 -8.13 -15.54 11.36
N ALA A 64 -8.16 -16.47 10.41
CA ALA A 64 -7.01 -17.31 10.07
C ALA A 64 -5.83 -16.47 9.56
N ALA A 65 -6.08 -15.46 8.73
CA ALA A 65 -5.05 -14.54 8.24
C ALA A 65 -4.43 -13.71 9.37
N VAL A 66 -5.26 -13.19 10.29
CA VAL A 66 -4.78 -12.49 11.49
C VAL A 66 -3.95 -13.43 12.36
N ALA A 67 -4.45 -14.63 12.67
CA ALA A 67 -3.71 -15.61 13.46
C ALA A 67 -2.37 -15.96 12.79
N PHE A 68 -2.35 -16.19 11.48
CA PHE A 68 -1.15 -16.46 10.70
C PHE A 68 -0.13 -15.31 10.76
N ALA A 69 -0.59 -14.05 10.69
CA ALA A 69 0.28 -12.89 10.84
C ALA A 69 0.96 -12.86 12.21
N PHE A 70 0.23 -13.19 13.28
CA PHE A 70 0.79 -13.22 14.63
C PHE A 70 1.71 -14.43 14.90
N THR A 71 1.48 -15.58 14.24
CA THR A 71 2.31 -16.79 14.44
C THR A 71 3.58 -16.78 13.61
N GLN A 72 3.53 -16.39 12.33
CA GLN A 72 4.69 -16.41 11.44
C GLN A 72 5.47 -15.10 11.44
N TYR A 73 4.79 -13.96 11.59
CA TYR A 73 5.38 -12.62 11.48
C TYR A 73 5.17 -11.81 12.76
N GLY A 74 5.36 -12.45 13.91
CA GLY A 74 5.03 -11.87 15.21
C GLY A 74 5.84 -10.59 15.54
N LYS A 75 7.11 -10.52 15.12
CA LYS A 75 7.97 -9.35 15.35
C LYS A 75 7.48 -8.16 14.50
N GLU A 76 7.21 -8.41 13.24
CA GLU A 76 6.80 -7.46 12.21
C GLU A 76 5.38 -6.96 12.47
N THR A 77 4.47 -7.87 12.82
CA THR A 77 3.07 -7.54 13.16
C THR A 77 3.00 -6.66 14.40
N LYS A 78 3.76 -6.99 15.46
CA LYS A 78 3.84 -6.13 16.65
C LYS A 78 4.48 -4.78 16.32
N ALA A 79 5.55 -4.75 15.53
CA ALA A 79 6.20 -3.50 15.10
C ALA A 79 5.29 -2.64 14.22
N PHE A 80 4.44 -3.25 13.39
CA PHE A 80 3.43 -2.58 12.60
C PHE A 80 2.40 -1.91 13.51
N LEU A 81 1.79 -2.68 14.43
CA LEU A 81 0.73 -2.23 15.33
C LEU A 81 1.19 -1.18 16.34
N LEU A 82 2.37 -1.38 16.94
CA LEU A 82 2.92 -0.47 17.95
C LEU A 82 3.68 0.71 17.36
N ASN A 83 3.74 0.80 16.03
CA ASN A 83 4.53 1.80 15.32
C ASN A 83 5.99 1.91 15.80
N SER A 84 6.63 0.76 16.03
CA SER A 84 8.03 0.71 16.47
C SER A 84 8.97 1.36 15.45
N PRO A 85 10.04 2.05 15.89
CA PRO A 85 11.01 2.65 14.99
C PRO A 85 11.57 1.64 13.99
N LYS A 86 11.63 2.03 12.72
CA LYS A 86 12.15 1.21 11.62
C LYS A 86 13.48 1.79 11.14
N THR A 87 14.44 0.95 10.79
CA THR A 87 15.71 1.42 10.22
C THR A 87 15.48 2.14 8.89
N VAL A 88 16.18 3.26 8.73
CA VAL A 88 16.20 4.02 7.47
C VAL A 88 16.84 3.14 6.39
N THR A 89 16.36 3.24 5.15
CA THR A 89 16.94 2.54 3.99
C THR A 89 18.40 2.95 3.78
N THR A 90 19.23 2.07 3.23
CA THR A 90 20.66 2.32 3.01
C THR A 90 20.94 3.63 2.27
N VAL A 91 20.19 3.89 1.19
CA VAL A 91 20.27 5.13 0.40
C VAL A 91 19.99 6.37 1.25
N ASN A 92 18.84 6.41 1.91
CA ASN A 92 18.47 7.54 2.79
C ASN A 92 19.44 7.70 3.96
N PHE A 93 19.96 6.60 4.51
CA PHE A 93 20.94 6.64 5.59
C PHE A 93 22.22 7.32 5.12
N VAL A 94 22.86 6.81 4.05
CA VAL A 94 24.14 7.34 3.54
C VAL A 94 24.00 8.78 3.04
N THR A 95 22.90 9.12 2.36
CA THR A 95 22.66 10.48 1.84
C THR A 95 22.37 11.51 2.93
N SER A 96 21.94 11.09 4.13
CA SER A 96 21.70 11.98 5.28
C SER A 96 22.95 12.29 6.12
N LEU A 97 24.08 11.62 5.82
CA LEU A 97 25.33 11.79 6.56
C LEU A 97 26.10 13.01 6.06
N ASN A 98 26.68 13.75 7.00
CA ASN A 98 27.65 14.78 6.69
C ASN A 98 29.03 14.16 6.39
N GLY A 99 29.96 14.94 5.83
CA GLY A 99 31.29 14.43 5.44
C GLY A 99 32.08 13.75 6.57
N ASP A 100 31.95 14.22 7.81
CA ASP A 100 32.63 13.62 8.96
C ASP A 100 31.94 12.35 9.47
N GLU A 101 30.61 12.33 9.47
CA GLU A 101 29.82 11.14 9.81
C GLU A 101 30.02 10.01 8.80
N LEU A 102 30.13 10.35 7.52
CA LEU A 102 30.41 9.38 6.46
C LEU A 102 31.79 8.73 6.64
N LYS A 103 32.80 9.48 7.09
CA LYS A 103 34.11 8.92 7.44
C LYS A 103 34.00 7.93 8.60
N ILE A 104 33.27 8.29 9.66
CA ILE A 104 33.02 7.40 10.80
C ILE A 104 32.37 6.09 10.35
N VAL A 105 31.33 6.17 9.51
CA VAL A 105 30.63 4.98 8.99
C VAL A 105 31.55 4.13 8.12
N ARG A 106 32.39 4.74 7.27
CA ARG A 106 33.39 4.00 6.47
C ARG A 106 34.41 3.29 7.34
N GLU A 107 34.88 3.91 8.43
CA GLU A 107 35.77 3.27 9.39
C GLU A 107 35.08 2.12 10.16
N GLU A 108 33.80 2.27 10.51
CA GLU A 108 32.99 1.22 11.14
C GLU A 108 32.76 0.04 10.20
N ILE A 109 32.57 0.31 8.89
CA ILE A 109 32.47 -0.73 7.86
C ILE A 109 33.78 -1.52 7.78
N VAL A 110 34.93 -0.86 7.72
CA VAL A 110 36.25 -1.52 7.66
C VAL A 110 36.50 -2.40 8.89
N LYS A 111 36.04 -1.99 10.07
CA LYS A 111 36.20 -2.77 11.32
C LYS A 111 35.30 -4.00 11.38
N ASN A 112 34.10 -3.92 10.79
CA ASN A 112 33.12 -5.02 10.81
C ASN A 112 33.23 -5.95 9.59
N ALA A 113 33.79 -5.49 8.49
CA ALA A 113 34.20 -6.33 7.38
C ALA A 113 35.48 -7.08 7.78
N ALA A 114 35.46 -8.43 7.73
CA ALA A 114 36.64 -9.27 7.95
C ALA A 114 37.82 -8.86 7.03
N PRO A 115 39.08 -9.24 7.32
CA PRO A 115 40.28 -8.53 6.88
C PRO A 115 40.59 -8.75 5.40
N GLU A 116 39.82 -8.13 4.52
CA GLU A 116 40.25 -7.84 3.16
C GLU A 116 40.68 -6.39 3.06
N ILE A 117 41.75 -6.18 2.30
CA ILE A 117 42.58 -4.98 2.18
C ILE A 117 41.77 -3.83 1.58
N MET A 118 40.86 -3.24 2.35
CA MET A 118 39.96 -2.18 1.91
C MET A 118 40.36 -0.87 2.61
N LEU A 119 40.88 0.08 1.83
CA LEU A 119 41.16 1.43 2.30
C LEU A 119 39.83 2.16 2.52
N ALA A 120 39.60 2.67 3.73
CA ALA A 120 38.37 3.36 4.13
C ALA A 120 37.94 4.47 3.15
N ASP A 121 38.91 5.13 2.49
CA ASP A 121 38.65 6.24 1.58
C ASP A 121 38.08 5.80 0.21
N LYS A 122 38.27 4.54 -0.18
CA LYS A 122 37.78 3.98 -1.47
C LYS A 122 36.50 3.16 -1.34
N ILE A 123 35.95 3.00 -0.14
CA ILE A 123 34.75 2.19 0.08
C ILE A 123 33.51 3.00 -0.29
N ASP A 124 32.75 2.45 -1.22
CA ASP A 124 31.38 2.87 -1.45
C ASP A 124 30.49 2.30 -0.33
N ALA A 125 30.21 3.15 0.67
CA ALA A 125 29.42 2.78 1.84
C ALA A 125 27.99 2.36 1.45
N GLU A 126 27.41 2.98 0.41
CA GLU A 126 26.05 2.64 -0.03
C GLU A 126 26.00 1.23 -0.62
N SER A 127 26.94 0.92 -1.52
CA SER A 127 27.05 -0.39 -2.16
C SER A 127 27.29 -1.51 -1.13
N TYR A 128 28.20 -1.29 -0.17
CA TYR A 128 28.46 -2.27 0.88
C TYR A 128 27.24 -2.51 1.78
N LEU A 129 26.63 -1.43 2.30
CA LEU A 129 25.50 -1.55 3.20
C LEU A 129 24.27 -2.14 2.51
N SER A 130 24.09 -1.88 1.21
CA SER A 130 23.00 -2.44 0.40
C SER A 130 23.21 -3.92 0.05
N ALA A 131 24.45 -4.42 0.09
CA ALA A 131 24.78 -5.83 -0.11
C ALA A 131 24.61 -6.68 1.17
N LEU A 132 24.48 -6.04 2.35
CA LEU A 132 24.28 -6.77 3.60
C LEU A 132 22.87 -7.36 3.69
N PRO A 133 22.71 -8.59 4.23
CA PRO A 133 21.39 -9.09 4.59
C PRO A 133 20.78 -8.20 5.69
N GLY A 134 19.44 -8.06 5.67
CA GLY A 134 18.73 -7.05 6.47
C GLY A 134 18.97 -7.14 7.98
N ASP A 135 19.18 -8.34 8.50
CA ASP A 135 19.53 -8.60 9.89
C ASP A 135 20.91 -8.04 10.27
N ARG A 136 21.92 -8.21 9.40
CA ARG A 136 23.25 -7.63 9.60
C ARG A 136 23.26 -6.13 9.43
N TYR A 137 22.43 -5.59 8.55
CA TYR A 137 22.25 -4.15 8.42
C TYR A 137 21.63 -3.54 9.69
N GLU A 138 20.59 -4.16 10.26
CA GLU A 138 20.01 -3.73 11.55
C GLU A 138 21.05 -3.75 12.69
N GLN A 139 21.89 -4.78 12.73
CA GLN A 139 22.98 -4.89 13.69
C GLN A 139 24.03 -3.78 13.50
N PHE A 140 24.41 -3.48 12.26
CA PHE A 140 25.34 -2.41 11.94
C PHE A 140 24.79 -1.04 12.37
N ILE A 141 23.55 -0.73 11.99
CA ILE A 141 22.90 0.55 12.30
C ILE A 141 22.72 0.75 13.81
N SER A 142 22.37 -0.32 14.55
CA SER A 142 22.27 -0.25 16.00
C SER A 142 23.62 -0.05 16.70
N ALA A 143 24.69 -0.65 16.18
CA ALA A 143 26.05 -0.53 16.73
C ALA A 143 26.79 0.76 16.33
N SER A 144 26.39 1.41 15.23
CA SER A 144 27.04 2.61 14.71
C SER A 144 27.00 3.78 15.71
N LYS A 145 27.93 4.74 15.62
CA LYS A 145 27.94 5.94 16.49
C LYS A 145 27.03 7.08 16.04
N ILE A 146 26.33 6.93 14.92
CA ILE A 146 25.47 7.99 14.35
C ILE A 146 24.24 8.31 15.25
N SER A 147 23.73 9.53 15.16
CA SER A 147 22.52 9.97 15.88
C SER A 147 21.28 9.12 15.56
N PHE A 148 20.41 8.91 16.56
CA PHE A 148 19.20 8.08 16.44
C PHE A 148 18.26 8.53 15.30
N GLU A 149 18.05 9.83 15.12
CA GLU A 149 17.13 10.38 14.10
C GLU A 149 17.54 10.05 12.66
N LYS A 150 18.85 9.90 12.40
CA LYS A 150 19.36 9.51 11.09
C LYS A 150 19.31 8.00 10.85
N LYS A 151 19.23 7.22 11.92
CA LYS A 151 19.22 5.74 11.88
C LYS A 151 17.82 5.17 11.75
N TYR A 152 16.84 5.81 12.37
CA TYR A 152 15.49 5.28 12.50
C TYR A 152 14.43 6.28 12.05
N GLU A 153 13.51 5.82 11.20
CA GLU A 153 12.25 6.51 10.96
C GLU A 153 11.26 6.12 12.06
N SER A 154 10.62 7.12 12.68
CA SER A 154 9.66 6.90 13.76
C SER A 154 8.57 7.98 13.78
N GLY A 155 7.53 7.77 14.58
CA GLY A 155 6.43 8.73 14.71
C GLY A 155 5.57 8.85 13.46
N TRP A 156 5.25 10.09 13.06
CA TRP A 156 4.33 10.39 11.96
C TRP A 156 4.91 10.05 10.57
N SER A 157 6.22 10.24 10.38
CA SER A 157 6.87 9.93 9.09
C SER A 157 6.74 8.45 8.76
N LEU A 158 6.86 7.58 9.76
CA LEU A 158 6.66 6.13 9.60
C LEU A 158 5.17 5.76 9.53
N PHE A 159 4.33 6.37 10.37
CA PHE A 159 2.91 6.00 10.47
C PHE A 159 2.14 6.28 9.18
N LYS A 160 2.41 7.39 8.48
CA LYS A 160 1.68 7.74 7.26
C LYS A 160 1.75 6.65 6.17
N HIS A 161 2.87 5.93 6.10
CA HIS A 161 3.05 4.83 5.15
C HIS A 161 2.21 3.59 5.50
N LYS A 162 1.73 3.48 6.74
CA LYS A 162 0.87 2.38 7.22
C LYS A 162 -0.63 2.68 7.10
N ILE A 163 -1.01 3.93 6.82
CA ILE A 163 -2.42 4.36 6.77
C ILE A 163 -3.26 3.53 5.79
N PRO A 164 -2.83 3.26 4.53
CA PRO A 164 -3.64 2.47 3.60
C PRO A 164 -4.01 1.08 4.15
N MET A 165 -3.04 0.41 4.77
CA MET A 165 -3.24 -0.90 5.37
C MET A 165 -4.23 -0.86 6.54
N TRP A 166 -4.18 0.16 7.39
CA TRP A 166 -5.17 0.35 8.46
C TRP A 166 -6.59 0.55 7.93
N ILE A 167 -6.75 1.37 6.89
CA ILE A 167 -8.04 1.59 6.23
C ILE A 167 -8.57 0.24 5.68
N PHE A 168 -7.72 -0.55 5.04
CA PHE A 168 -8.09 -1.87 4.55
C PHE A 168 -8.51 -2.83 5.65
N LEU A 169 -7.79 -2.88 6.78
CA LEU A 169 -8.18 -3.74 7.90
C LEU A 169 -9.56 -3.36 8.46
N ILE A 170 -9.85 -2.06 8.56
CA ILE A 170 -11.17 -1.57 8.99
C ILE A 170 -12.24 -1.95 7.97
N ILE A 171 -11.98 -1.77 6.67
CA ILE A 171 -12.91 -2.17 5.60
C ILE A 171 -13.15 -3.68 5.60
N CYS A 172 -12.11 -4.49 5.75
CA CYS A 172 -12.23 -5.95 5.86
C CYS A 172 -13.09 -6.35 7.05
N LEU A 173 -12.92 -5.69 8.20
CA LEU A 173 -13.75 -5.94 9.39
C LEU A 173 -15.22 -5.58 9.13
N MET A 174 -15.48 -4.44 8.47
CA MET A 174 -16.83 -4.06 8.05
C MET A 174 -17.42 -5.08 7.07
N ILE A 175 -16.68 -5.51 6.05
CA ILE A 175 -17.12 -6.53 5.09
C ILE A 175 -17.42 -7.85 5.81
N CYS A 176 -16.57 -8.29 6.74
CA CYS A 176 -16.83 -9.49 7.54
C CYS A 176 -18.15 -9.38 8.30
N TYR A 177 -18.43 -8.24 8.93
CA TYR A 177 -19.69 -7.97 9.61
C TYR A 177 -20.89 -8.01 8.64
N TYR A 178 -20.77 -7.37 7.47
CA TYR A 178 -21.80 -7.41 6.43
C TYR A 178 -22.03 -8.83 5.86
N CYS A 179 -20.98 -9.64 5.70
CA CYS A 179 -21.10 -11.04 5.28
C CYS A 179 -21.94 -11.85 6.27
N ILE A 180 -21.77 -11.62 7.58
CA ILE A 180 -22.49 -12.32 8.65
C ILE A 180 -23.99 -11.99 8.65
N THR A 181 -24.33 -10.73 8.41
CA THR A 181 -25.69 -10.19 8.50
C THR A 181 -26.49 -10.34 7.20
N HIS A 182 -25.84 -10.21 6.04
CA HIS A 182 -26.51 -10.02 4.75
C HIS A 182 -26.31 -11.14 3.71
N ASN A 183 -25.75 -12.31 4.08
CA ASN A 183 -25.55 -13.48 3.20
C ASN A 183 -24.99 -13.11 1.81
N LEU A 184 -23.94 -12.30 1.79
CA LEU A 184 -23.33 -11.78 0.56
C LEU A 184 -22.72 -12.91 -0.30
N SER A 185 -22.71 -12.73 -1.62
CA SER A 185 -22.05 -13.66 -2.55
C SER A 185 -20.53 -13.63 -2.37
N LEU A 186 -19.90 -14.81 -2.30
CA LEU A 186 -18.47 -14.94 -2.07
C LEU A 186 -17.61 -14.34 -3.19
N ILE A 187 -17.99 -14.54 -4.45
CA ILE A 187 -17.15 -14.16 -5.60
C ILE A 187 -16.90 -12.64 -5.63
N PRO A 188 -17.93 -11.77 -5.56
CA PRO A 188 -17.69 -10.33 -5.52
C PRO A 188 -16.98 -9.89 -4.24
N VAL A 189 -17.21 -10.55 -3.10
CA VAL A 189 -16.50 -10.22 -1.84
C VAL A 189 -15.01 -10.51 -1.95
N LEU A 190 -14.62 -11.67 -2.49
CA LEU A 190 -13.20 -12.00 -2.69
C LEU A 190 -12.54 -11.06 -3.70
N GLY A 191 -13.23 -10.73 -4.79
CA GLY A 191 -12.76 -9.74 -5.75
C GLY A 191 -12.55 -8.36 -5.10
N LEU A 192 -13.51 -7.92 -4.30
CA LEU A 192 -13.45 -6.66 -3.55
C LEU A 192 -12.26 -6.64 -2.58
N ILE A 193 -12.11 -7.67 -1.74
CA ILE A 193 -11.01 -7.77 -0.77
C ILE A 193 -9.65 -7.82 -1.48
N SER A 194 -9.52 -8.60 -2.56
CA SER A 194 -8.28 -8.72 -3.33
C SER A 194 -7.87 -7.39 -3.97
N CYS A 195 -8.81 -6.68 -4.60
CA CYS A 195 -8.53 -5.38 -5.20
C CYS A 195 -8.14 -4.35 -4.15
N LEU A 196 -8.85 -4.30 -3.02
CA LEU A 196 -8.52 -3.40 -1.92
C LEU A 196 -7.14 -3.70 -1.31
N TYR A 197 -6.75 -4.98 -1.20
CA TYR A 197 -5.43 -5.38 -0.74
C TYR A 197 -4.32 -4.87 -1.67
N MET A 198 -4.44 -5.11 -2.97
CA MET A 198 -3.48 -4.61 -3.98
C MET A 198 -3.39 -3.08 -3.96
N MET A 199 -4.50 -2.37 -3.73
CA MET A 199 -4.50 -0.91 -3.61
C MET A 199 -3.74 -0.41 -2.37
N CYS A 200 -3.58 -1.22 -1.32
CA CYS A 200 -2.82 -0.85 -0.12
C CYS A 200 -1.30 -0.96 -0.29
N GLU A 201 -0.85 -1.75 -1.26
CA GLU A 201 0.58 -1.87 -1.60
C GLU A 201 1.09 -0.64 -2.37
N LEU A 202 0.18 0.20 -2.87
CA LEU A 202 0.52 1.42 -3.59
C LEU A 202 0.90 2.55 -2.63
N GLY A 203 1.98 3.27 -2.95
CA GLY A 203 2.48 4.38 -2.15
C GLY A 203 1.51 5.55 -2.04
N ILE A 204 1.66 6.35 -0.96
CA ILE A 204 0.80 7.52 -0.69
C ILE A 204 0.78 8.53 -1.85
N SER A 205 1.90 8.66 -2.57
CA SER A 205 2.03 9.55 -3.72
C SER A 205 1.07 9.18 -4.85
N ASN A 206 0.85 7.87 -5.06
CA ASN A 206 -0.05 7.36 -6.10
C ASN A 206 -1.51 7.63 -5.74
N TRP A 207 -1.87 7.52 -4.46
CA TRP A 207 -3.20 7.86 -3.95
C TRP A 207 -3.53 9.35 -4.10
N ILE A 208 -2.55 10.23 -3.84
CA ILE A 208 -2.72 11.69 -4.03
C ILE A 208 -2.95 12.00 -5.51
N GLY A 209 -2.11 11.44 -6.40
CA GLY A 209 -2.26 11.61 -7.84
C GLY A 209 -3.62 11.12 -8.35
N PHE A 210 -4.06 9.95 -7.88
CA PHE A 210 -5.38 9.40 -8.20
C PHE A 210 -6.51 10.31 -7.73
N GLY A 211 -6.45 10.80 -6.49
CA GLY A 211 -7.45 11.71 -5.93
C GLY A 211 -7.57 13.00 -6.74
N ILE A 212 -6.45 13.64 -7.09
CA ILE A 212 -6.45 14.85 -7.91
C ILE A 212 -7.07 14.58 -9.29
N TRP A 213 -6.63 13.50 -9.95
CA TRP A 213 -7.13 13.15 -11.28
C TRP A 213 -8.62 12.79 -11.27
N LEU A 214 -9.09 12.08 -10.24
CA LEU A 214 -10.49 11.76 -10.03
C LEU A 214 -11.32 13.03 -9.87
N VAL A 215 -10.87 13.98 -9.05
CA VAL A 215 -11.57 15.27 -8.86
C VAL A 215 -11.66 16.04 -10.17
N VAL A 216 -10.57 16.15 -10.92
CA VAL A 216 -10.57 16.80 -12.25
C VAL A 216 -11.54 16.09 -13.20
N GLY A 217 -11.51 14.76 -13.23
CA GLY A 217 -12.43 13.95 -14.05
C GLY A 217 -13.89 14.18 -13.67
N LEU A 218 -14.21 14.24 -12.38
CA LEU A 218 -15.56 14.54 -11.91
C LEU A 218 -16.00 15.96 -12.28
N VAL A 219 -15.13 16.97 -12.13
CA VAL A 219 -15.42 18.36 -12.50
C VAL A 219 -15.76 18.46 -13.99
N VAL A 220 -14.95 17.84 -14.86
CA VAL A 220 -15.21 17.81 -16.31
C VAL A 220 -16.51 17.04 -16.61
N TYR A 221 -16.69 15.87 -15.98
CA TYR A 221 -17.88 15.05 -16.16
C TYR A 221 -19.16 15.80 -15.80
N PHE A 222 -19.20 16.47 -14.64
CA PHE A 222 -20.37 17.23 -14.23
C PHE A 222 -20.55 18.53 -15.02
N ALA A 223 -19.47 19.24 -15.36
CA ALA A 223 -19.57 20.45 -16.18
C ALA A 223 -20.12 20.16 -17.59
N TYR A 224 -19.67 19.08 -18.22
CA TYR A 224 -20.17 18.64 -19.52
C TYR A 224 -21.56 17.98 -19.40
N GLY A 225 -21.70 17.07 -18.43
CA GLY A 225 -22.90 16.29 -18.17
C GLY A 225 -24.09 17.15 -17.78
N TYR A 226 -23.91 18.22 -17.00
CA TYR A 226 -25.00 19.15 -16.67
C TYR A 226 -25.60 19.81 -17.90
N LYS A 227 -24.80 20.14 -18.91
CA LYS A 227 -25.28 20.78 -20.15
C LYS A 227 -25.87 19.80 -21.18
N HIS A 228 -25.54 18.51 -21.12
CA HIS A 228 -25.90 17.52 -22.14
C HIS A 228 -26.67 16.32 -21.59
N SER A 229 -27.06 16.32 -20.31
CA SER A 229 -27.82 15.24 -19.71
C SER A 229 -29.24 15.23 -20.27
N LYS A 230 -29.63 14.10 -20.87
CA LYS A 230 -31.00 13.86 -21.36
C LYS A 230 -32.05 13.91 -20.24
N LEU A 231 -31.65 13.67 -18.99
CA LEU A 231 -32.54 13.73 -17.83
C LEU A 231 -33.00 15.16 -17.51
N ALA A 232 -32.23 16.19 -17.90
CA ALA A 232 -32.62 17.60 -17.77
C ALA A 232 -33.38 18.12 -19.00
N GLN A 233 -33.39 17.37 -20.11
CA GLN A 233 -34.15 17.70 -21.32
C GLN A 233 -35.55 17.06 -21.32
N GLU A 234 -35.83 16.12 -20.41
CA GLU A 234 -37.14 15.48 -20.21
C GLU A 234 -37.99 16.13 -19.10
N VAL A 235 -37.51 17.21 -18.48
CA VAL A 235 -38.26 18.03 -17.49
C VAL A 235 -38.53 19.40 -18.09
#